data_AF-A0A4Z2D6N9-F1
#
_entry.id   AF-A0A4Z2D6N9-F1
#
_cell.length_a   1.000
_cell.length_b   1.000
_cell.length_c   1.000
_cell.angle_alpha   90.00
_cell.angle_beta   90.00
_cell.angle_gamma   90.00
#
_symmetry.space_group_name_H-M   'P 1'
#
loop_
_entity.id
_entity.type
_entity.pdbx_description
1 polymer ?
#
loop_
_entity_poly.entity_id
_entity_poly.type
_entity_poly.pdbx_seq_one_letter_code
_entity_poly.pdbx_strand_id
1 'polypeptide(L)'
;MTTSNMNRSVLHQIFLTLRTVLYRKQPRLVGTDKSGNRYFEAPPNEKSEHIHLSKLPKRFFLIPGQKKLEYSHENNHVDMSSIPAEWYSWLYHRRSNPPTEEEIEANTISKENRLIRATELEV
;
A
#
# COMPACT_ATOMS: atom_id res chain seq x y z
N MET A 1 -38.76 -16.79 13.27
CA MET A 1 -37.58 -17.16 12.46
C MET A 1 -36.31 -16.78 13.21
N THR A 2 -35.67 -17.79 13.83
CA THR A 2 -34.22 -17.97 14.08
C THR A 2 -33.33 -16.78 14.51
N THR A 3 -33.36 -16.41 15.79
CA THR A 3 -32.30 -15.60 16.43
C THR A 3 -30.98 -16.37 16.62
N SER A 4 -31.03 -17.71 16.75
CA SER A 4 -29.84 -18.53 17.00
C SER A 4 -28.88 -18.62 15.80
N ASN A 5 -29.38 -18.62 14.56
CA ASN A 5 -28.54 -18.63 13.36
C ASN A 5 -27.78 -17.30 13.16
N MET A 6 -28.39 -16.18 13.53
CA MET A 6 -27.76 -14.86 13.44
C MET A 6 -26.57 -14.73 14.41
N ASN A 7 -26.72 -15.22 15.64
CA ASN A 7 -25.66 -15.21 16.65
C ASN A 7 -24.46 -16.09 16.26
N ARG A 8 -24.71 -17.24 15.60
CA ARG A 8 -23.65 -18.12 15.10
C ARG A 8 -22.84 -17.45 13.99
N SER A 9 -23.49 -16.71 13.10
CA SER A 9 -22.84 -15.96 12.02
C SER A 9 -21.93 -14.85 12.57
N VAL A 10 -22.41 -14.07 13.54
CA VAL A 10 -21.62 -12.97 14.15
C VAL A 10 -20.42 -13.50 14.93
N LEU A 11 -20.61 -14.52 15.79
CA LEU A 11 -19.50 -15.13 16.53
C LEU A 11 -18.45 -15.75 15.61
N HIS A 12 -18.91 -16.36 14.51
CA HIS A 12 -18.01 -16.88 13.48
C HIS A 12 -17.21 -15.75 12.82
N GLN A 13 -17.84 -14.63 12.45
CA GLN A 13 -17.12 -13.47 11.91
C GLN A 13 -16.12 -12.87 12.92
N ILE A 14 -16.47 -12.77 14.20
CA ILE A 14 -15.55 -12.33 15.25
C ILE A 14 -14.35 -13.28 15.34
N PHE A 15 -14.60 -14.59 15.37
CA PHE A 15 -13.55 -15.61 15.40
C PHE A 15 -12.63 -15.52 14.19
N LEU A 16 -13.19 -15.40 12.98
CA LEU A 16 -12.41 -15.24 11.74
C LEU A 16 -11.54 -13.98 11.82
N THR A 17 -12.10 -12.86 12.27
CA THR A 17 -11.37 -11.60 12.43
C THR A 17 -10.21 -11.77 13.41
N LEU A 18 -10.46 -12.33 14.60
CA LEU A 18 -9.44 -12.53 15.63
C LEU A 18 -8.34 -13.50 15.15
N ARG A 19 -8.74 -14.59 14.49
CA ARG A 19 -7.84 -15.54 13.86
C ARG A 19 -6.97 -14.86 12.81
N THR A 20 -7.54 -14.00 11.95
CA THR A 20 -6.75 -13.30 10.93
C THR A 20 -5.69 -12.41 11.56
N VAL A 21 -5.98 -11.75 12.69
CA VAL A 21 -5.02 -10.91 13.40
C VAL A 21 -3.88 -11.75 13.97
N LEU A 22 -4.19 -12.91 14.54
CA LEU A 22 -3.20 -13.79 15.18
C LEU A 22 -2.19 -14.38 14.18
N TYR A 23 -2.64 -14.71 12.97
CA TYR A 23 -1.79 -15.33 11.93
C TYR A 23 -1.16 -14.31 10.97
N ARG A 24 -1.25 -12.99 11.24
CA ARG A 24 -0.59 -11.98 10.41
C ARG A 24 0.92 -12.11 10.51
N LYS A 25 1.56 -12.36 9.36
CA LYS A 25 3.02 -12.27 9.21
C LYS A 25 3.46 -10.81 9.30
N GLN A 26 4.68 -10.60 9.81
CA GLN A 26 5.26 -9.26 9.92
C GLN A 26 5.52 -8.67 8.52
N PRO A 27 5.24 -7.38 8.32
CA PRO A 27 5.57 -6.69 7.08
C PRO A 27 7.09 -6.57 6.90
N ARG A 28 7.56 -6.78 5.69
CA ARG A 28 8.96 -6.57 5.29
C ARG A 28 9.14 -5.17 4.74
N LEU A 29 10.23 -4.49 5.12
CA LEU A 29 10.66 -3.25 4.48
C LEU A 29 11.17 -3.58 3.07
N VAL A 30 10.56 -2.97 2.06
CA VAL A 30 10.88 -3.20 0.65
C VAL A 30 11.85 -2.15 0.14
N GLY A 31 11.64 -0.89 0.49
CA GLY A 31 12.51 0.20 0.07
C GLY A 31 12.12 1.55 0.66
N THR A 32 12.89 2.56 0.30
CA THR A 32 12.68 3.95 0.70
C THR A 32 12.79 4.85 -0.50
N ASP A 33 12.01 5.92 -0.56
CA ASP A 33 12.18 6.96 -1.59
C ASP A 33 13.10 8.09 -1.10
N LYS A 34 13.44 9.01 -2.01
CA LYS A 34 14.27 10.20 -1.71
C LYS A 34 13.61 11.14 -0.69
N SER A 35 12.29 11.09 -0.56
CA SER A 35 11.52 11.84 0.45
C SER A 35 11.57 11.19 1.84
N GLY A 36 12.17 10.00 1.96
CA GLY A 36 12.27 9.25 3.21
C GLY A 36 11.03 8.42 3.56
N ASN A 37 10.06 8.29 2.65
CA ASN A 37 8.93 7.39 2.84
C ASN A 37 9.42 5.95 2.79
N ARG A 38 8.91 5.12 3.71
CA ARG A 38 9.30 3.72 3.86
C ARG A 38 8.18 2.81 3.38
N TYR A 39 8.48 1.95 2.42
CA TYR A 39 7.50 1.08 1.77
C TYR A 39 7.59 -0.34 2.31
N PHE A 40 6.44 -0.94 2.61
CA PHE A 40 6.33 -2.23 3.26
C PHE A 40 5.42 -3.18 2.48
N GLU A 41 5.79 -4.45 2.48
CA GLU A 41 4.98 -5.53 1.93
C GLU A 41 4.77 -6.61 2.99
N ALA A 42 3.51 -6.93 3.26
CA ALA A 42 3.14 -8.09 4.06
C ALA A 42 2.62 -9.19 3.12
N PRO A 43 3.06 -10.43 3.29
CA PRO A 43 2.58 -11.54 2.47
C PRO A 43 1.06 -11.70 2.64
N PRO A 44 0.37 -12.24 1.64
CA PRO A 44 -1.05 -12.50 1.72
C PRO A 44 -1.37 -13.39 2.91
N ASN A 45 -2.54 -13.17 3.51
CA ASN A 45 -3.03 -14.06 4.55
C ASN A 45 -3.72 -15.26 3.88
N GLU A 46 -2.92 -16.25 3.50
CA GLU A 46 -3.38 -17.48 2.82
C GLU A 46 -4.55 -18.17 3.55
N LYS A 47 -4.61 -18.03 4.88
CA LYS A 47 -5.65 -18.64 5.74
C LYS A 47 -6.89 -17.75 5.92
N SER A 48 -6.95 -16.60 5.28
CA SER A 48 -8.12 -15.72 5.32
C SER A 48 -9.19 -16.22 4.36
N GLU A 49 -10.43 -16.29 4.85
CA GLU A 49 -11.59 -16.56 4.00
C GLU A 49 -11.95 -15.37 3.09
N HIS A 50 -11.41 -14.19 3.38
CA HIS A 50 -11.60 -13.01 2.54
C HIS A 50 -10.66 -13.07 1.32
N ILE A 51 -11.25 -13.22 0.14
CA ILE A 51 -10.56 -13.37 -1.16
C ILE A 51 -9.49 -12.28 -1.40
N HIS A 52 -9.79 -11.02 -1.03
CA HIS A 52 -8.88 -9.90 -1.24
C HIS A 52 -7.66 -9.92 -0.29
N LEU A 53 -7.80 -10.52 0.90
CA LEU A 53 -6.71 -10.67 1.87
C LEU A 53 -5.86 -11.93 1.62
N SER A 54 -6.44 -12.94 0.98
CA SER A 54 -5.77 -14.22 0.73
C SER A 54 -4.99 -14.28 -0.57
N LYS A 55 -5.34 -13.47 -1.58
CA LYS A 55 -4.72 -13.52 -2.90
C LYS A 55 -3.56 -12.55 -3.10
N LEU A 56 -3.65 -11.33 -2.55
CA LEU A 56 -2.67 -10.27 -2.82
C LEU A 56 -1.88 -9.90 -1.57
N PRO A 57 -0.56 -9.64 -1.72
CA PRO A 57 0.23 -9.10 -0.62
C PRO A 57 -0.28 -7.72 -0.24
N LYS A 58 -0.32 -7.40 1.05
CA LYS A 58 -0.72 -6.08 1.51
C LYS A 58 0.47 -5.13 1.41
N ARG A 59 0.31 -4.06 0.63
CA ARG A 59 1.32 -3.02 0.42
C ARG A 59 0.87 -1.74 1.11
N PHE A 60 1.78 -1.08 1.81
CA PHE A 60 1.54 0.20 2.48
C PHE A 60 2.86 0.95 2.64
N PHE A 61 2.81 2.23 2.99
CA PHE A 61 4.00 3.03 3.28
C PHE A 61 3.82 3.79 4.59
N LEU A 62 4.94 4.26 5.14
CA LEU A 62 5.01 5.14 6.30
C LEU A 62 5.82 6.38 5.95
N ILE A 63 5.29 7.54 6.30
CA ILE A 63 5.95 8.83 6.12
C ILE A 63 7.10 8.95 7.16
N PRO A 64 8.17 9.72 6.89
CA PRO A 64 9.16 10.06 7.90
C PRO A 64 8.53 10.47 9.24
N GLY A 65 9.03 9.91 10.35
CA GLY A 65 8.49 10.15 11.69
C GLY A 65 7.32 9.23 12.09
N GLN A 66 6.61 8.61 11.14
CA GLN A 66 5.51 7.69 11.43
C GLN A 66 6.04 6.29 11.80
N LYS A 67 5.65 5.78 12.98
CA LYS A 67 6.12 4.48 13.50
C LYS A 67 5.19 3.31 13.19
N LYS A 68 3.89 3.55 13.05
CA LYS A 68 2.86 2.54 12.79
C LYS A 68 1.88 3.09 11.77
N LEU A 69 1.26 2.19 11.00
CA LEU A 69 0.11 2.53 10.17
C LEU A 69 -1.05 2.86 11.11
N GLU A 70 -1.30 4.14 11.36
CA GLU A 70 -2.48 4.56 12.09
C GLU A 70 -3.69 4.37 11.19
N TYR A 71 -4.60 3.49 11.59
CA TYR A 71 -5.92 3.34 10.98
C TYR A 71 -6.89 4.42 11.49
N SER A 72 -6.39 5.58 11.94
CA SER A 72 -7.26 6.70 12.30
C SER A 72 -7.84 7.27 11.01
N HIS A 73 -9.15 7.52 10.99
CA HIS A 73 -9.87 8.18 9.89
C HIS A 73 -9.31 9.59 9.58
N GLU A 74 -8.44 10.12 10.44
CA GLU A 74 -7.74 11.40 10.31
C GLU A 74 -6.58 11.37 9.28
N ASN A 75 -6.09 10.19 8.87
CA ASN A 75 -5.02 10.06 7.87
C ASN A 75 -5.49 10.24 6.40
N ASN A 76 -6.71 10.73 6.20
CA ASN A 76 -7.25 11.09 4.88
C ASN A 76 -6.56 12.32 4.24
N HIS A 77 -5.49 12.84 4.85
CA HIS A 77 -4.72 13.99 4.36
C HIS A 77 -3.30 13.60 3.94
N VAL A 78 -3.03 12.32 3.66
CA VAL A 78 -1.78 11.97 3.01
C VAL A 78 -1.87 12.38 1.54
N ASP A 79 -1.11 13.40 1.17
CA ASP A 79 -1.03 13.88 -0.20
C ASP A 79 -0.40 12.81 -1.09
N MET A 80 -1.26 12.06 -1.78
CA MET A 80 -0.86 11.03 -2.73
C MET A 80 -0.07 11.59 -3.92
N SER A 81 -0.16 12.90 -4.19
CA SER A 81 0.59 13.55 -5.27
C SER A 81 2.08 13.70 -4.95
N SER A 82 2.44 13.64 -3.67
CA SER A 82 3.84 13.67 -3.21
C SER A 82 4.61 12.36 -3.46
N ILE A 83 3.90 11.26 -3.73
CA ILE A 83 4.48 9.94 -3.92
C ILE A 83 5.02 9.82 -5.36
N PRO A 84 6.25 9.30 -5.56
CA PRO A 84 6.75 9.00 -6.90
C PRO A 84 5.79 8.08 -7.67
N ALA A 85 5.59 8.34 -8.96
CA ALA A 85 4.60 7.65 -9.79
C ALA A 85 4.85 6.14 -9.88
N GLU A 86 6.12 5.75 -9.83
CA GLU A 86 6.56 4.39 -9.73
C GLU A 86 6.01 3.81 -8.42
N TRP A 87 6.43 4.32 -7.26
CA TRP A 87 6.01 3.81 -5.95
C TRP A 87 4.49 3.71 -5.83
N TYR A 88 3.77 4.71 -6.33
CA TYR A 88 2.33 4.70 -6.46
C TYR A 88 1.83 3.49 -7.29
N SER A 89 2.39 3.22 -8.47
CA SER A 89 2.03 2.03 -9.27
C SER A 89 2.29 0.70 -8.54
N TRP A 90 3.32 0.59 -7.70
CA TRP A 90 3.60 -0.64 -6.94
C TRP A 90 2.63 -0.81 -5.78
N LEU A 91 2.33 0.28 -5.06
CA LEU A 91 1.42 0.28 -3.93
C LEU A 91 0.02 -0.25 -4.32
N TYR A 92 -0.44 0.11 -5.52
CA TYR A 92 -1.74 -0.28 -6.08
C TYR A 92 -1.67 -1.55 -6.95
N HIS A 93 -0.62 -2.36 -6.82
CA HIS A 93 -0.46 -3.64 -7.54
C HIS A 93 -0.52 -3.53 -9.07
N ARG A 94 -0.34 -2.35 -9.65
CA ARG A 94 -0.21 -2.19 -11.11
C ARG A 94 1.11 -2.76 -11.63
N ARG A 95 2.09 -2.89 -10.74
CA ARG A 95 3.36 -3.59 -10.98
C ARG A 95 3.67 -4.58 -9.88
N SER A 96 4.29 -5.70 -10.27
CA SER A 96 4.69 -6.77 -9.35
C SER A 96 5.92 -6.37 -8.54
N ASN A 97 6.95 -5.86 -9.21
CA ASN A 97 8.24 -5.56 -8.62
C ASN A 97 8.30 -4.11 -8.08
N PRO A 98 9.00 -3.87 -6.96
CA PRO A 98 9.27 -2.53 -6.47
C PRO A 98 10.16 -1.75 -7.46
N PRO A 99 10.15 -0.40 -7.42
CA PRO A 99 11.02 0.41 -8.27
C PRO A 99 12.47 0.25 -7.85
N THR A 100 13.38 0.40 -8.81
CA THR A 100 14.78 0.66 -8.51
C THR A 100 15.05 2.16 -8.45
N GLU A 101 16.12 2.54 -7.75
CA GLU A 101 16.51 3.96 -7.65
C GLU A 101 16.92 4.52 -9.02
N GLU A 102 17.64 3.72 -9.81
CA GLU A 102 18.02 4.05 -11.19
C GLU A 102 16.81 4.31 -12.10
N GLU A 103 15.74 3.51 -11.98
CA GLU A 103 14.50 3.69 -12.75
C GLU A 103 13.82 5.02 -12.40
N ILE A 104 13.75 5.34 -11.10
CA ILE A 104 13.16 6.59 -10.62
C ILE A 104 13.96 7.78 -11.17
N GLU A 105 15.29 7.72 -11.12
CA GLU A 105 16.14 8.79 -11.63
C GLU A 105 15.96 9.01 -13.14
N ALA A 106 16.01 7.94 -13.93
CA ALA A 106 15.79 8.02 -15.37
C ALA A 106 14.41 8.63 -15.71
N ASN A 107 13.38 8.27 -14.95
CA ASN A 107 12.04 8.83 -15.13
C ASN A 107 11.95 10.30 -14.72
N THR A 108 12.66 10.73 -13.66
CA THR A 108 12.72 12.15 -13.28
C THR A 108 13.36 13.00 -14.37
N ILE A 109 14.48 12.56 -14.93
CA ILE A 109 15.15 13.24 -16.06
C ILE A 109 14.21 13.30 -17.28
N SER A 110 13.53 12.20 -17.58
CA SER A 110 12.56 12.13 -18.68
C SER A 110 11.34 13.02 -18.46
N LYS A 111 10.94 13.27 -17.21
CA LYS A 111 9.87 14.21 -16.86
C LYS A 111 10.33 15.64 -17.05
N GLU A 112 11.53 15.99 -16.57
CA GLU A 112 12.13 17.33 -16.72
C GLU A 112 12.29 17.70 -18.20
N ASN A 113 12.85 16.80 -19.01
CA ASN A 113 13.01 17.01 -20.45
C ASN A 113 11.67 17.25 -21.18
N ARG A 114 10.60 16.58 -20.75
CA ARG A 114 9.26 16.81 -21.31
C ARG A 114 8.70 18.17 -20.91
N LEU A 115 8.95 18.62 -19.68
CA LEU A 115 8.52 19.94 -19.22
C LEU A 115 9.26 21.04 -20.00
N ILE A 116 10.57 20.93 -20.17
CA ILE A 116 11.37 21.86 -20.97
C ILE A 116 10.81 21.99 -22.39
N ARG A 117 10.60 20.86 -23.07
CA ARG A 117 10.01 20.84 -24.42
C ARG A 117 8.59 21.43 -24.47
N ALA A 118 7.77 21.17 -23.46
CA ALA A 118 6.43 21.74 -23.39
C ALA A 118 6.50 23.28 -23.26
N THR A 119 7.39 23.79 -22.41
CA THR A 119 7.57 25.24 -22.24
C THR A 119 8.11 25.92 -23.50
N GLU A 120 8.96 25.25 -24.28
CA GLU A 120 9.45 25.76 -25.57
C GLU A 120 8.33 25.88 -26.62
N LEU A 121 7.31 25.02 -26.56
CA LEU A 121 6.18 25.00 -27.50
C LEU A 121 5.06 25.98 -27.13
N GLU A 122 5.03 26.46 -25.88
CA GLU A 122 4.04 27.44 -25.40
C GLU A 122 4.39 28.90 -25.77
N VAL A 123 5.57 29.12 -26.36
CA VAL A 123 6.07 30.41 -26.88
C VAL A 123 5.64 30.64 -28.33
#